data_AF-A0A8T7FIJ0-F1
#
_entry.id   AF-A0A8T7FIJ0-F1
#
_cell.length_a   1.000
_cell.length_b   1.000
_cell.length_c   1.000
_cell.angle_alpha   90.00
_cell.angle_beta   90.00
_cell.angle_gamma   90.00
#
_symmetry.space_group_name_H-M   'P 1'
#
loop_
_entity.id
_entity.type
_entity.pdbx_description
1 polymer ?
#
loop_
_entity_poly.entity_id
_entity_poly.type
_entity_poly.pdbx_seq_one_letter_code
_entity_poly.pdbx_strand_id
1 'polypeptide(L)'
;MAGRGPIPEELLGRVESSLPELFDDEMSLIHGDFHHFNVLSSGRGWLAIDPKGVIRPAGYEIGPLMINPWGSLMDGSRFQVQTKRRVDILRERLGWERERIIQWALAHAVLSAWWDYPNLDWEYGLYCARVFSGIK
;
A
#
# COMPACT_ATOMS: atom_id res chain seq x y z
N MET A 1 -10.76 -20.79 -11.17
CA MET A 1 -11.94 -20.06 -10.65
C MET A 1 -11.55 -18.60 -10.52
N ALA A 2 -12.03 -17.74 -11.42
CA ALA A 2 -11.90 -16.30 -11.23
C ALA A 2 -13.07 -15.86 -10.34
N GLY A 3 -12.82 -15.82 -9.04
CA GLY A 3 -13.75 -15.31 -8.03
C GLY A 3 -13.09 -14.19 -7.25
N ARG A 4 -13.87 -13.43 -6.47
CA ARG A 4 -13.38 -12.33 -5.63
C ARG A 4 -12.63 -12.79 -4.36
N GLY A 5 -12.55 -14.11 -4.15
CA GLY A 5 -12.06 -14.76 -2.91
C GLY A 5 -12.58 -14.03 -1.67
N PRO A 6 -11.74 -13.68 -0.67
CA PRO A 6 -12.22 -13.10 0.58
C PRO A 6 -12.47 -11.58 0.51
N ILE A 7 -12.23 -10.94 -0.63
CA ILE A 7 -12.26 -9.48 -0.74
C ILE A 7 -13.72 -9.01 -0.89
N PRO A 8 -14.20 -8.04 -0.07
CA PRO A 8 -15.52 -7.45 -0.21
C PRO A 8 -15.73 -6.73 -1.55
N GLU A 9 -16.98 -6.70 -2.01
CA GLU A 9 -17.33 -6.13 -3.31
C GLU A 9 -16.99 -4.65 -3.46
N GLU A 10 -17.37 -3.89 -2.44
CA GLU A 10 -17.12 -2.46 -2.36
C GLU A 10 -15.63 -2.11 -2.46
N LEU A 11 -14.76 -2.87 -1.76
CA LEU A 11 -13.32 -2.61 -1.77
C LEU A 11 -12.70 -2.93 -3.13
N LEU A 12 -13.05 -4.06 -3.73
CA LEU A 12 -12.53 -4.38 -5.06
C LEU A 12 -13.02 -3.35 -6.09
N GLY A 13 -14.32 -3.00 -6.06
CA GLY A 13 -14.89 -2.02 -6.99
C GLY A 13 -14.22 -0.65 -6.88
N ARG A 14 -13.92 -0.18 -5.65
CA ARG A 14 -13.18 1.07 -5.42
C ARG A 14 -11.75 1.01 -5.98
N VAL A 15 -11.05 -0.11 -5.81
CA VAL A 15 -9.72 -0.29 -6.40
C VAL A 15 -9.82 -0.26 -7.92
N GLU A 16 -10.66 -1.13 -8.51
CA GLU A 16 -10.85 -1.25 -9.95
C GLU A 16 -11.22 0.09 -10.61
N SER A 17 -12.08 0.89 -9.99
CA SER A 17 -12.44 2.21 -10.53
C SER A 17 -11.28 3.22 -10.53
N SER A 18 -10.32 3.07 -9.62
CA SER A 18 -9.15 3.97 -9.52
C SER A 18 -7.98 3.56 -10.42
N LEU A 19 -7.85 2.28 -10.76
CA LEU A 19 -6.70 1.75 -11.50
C LEU A 19 -6.42 2.48 -12.83
N PRO A 20 -7.42 2.84 -13.67
CA PRO A 20 -7.14 3.53 -14.93
C PRO A 20 -6.41 4.86 -14.74
N GLU A 21 -6.80 5.66 -13.75
CA GLU A 21 -6.13 6.93 -13.45
C GLU A 21 -4.73 6.71 -12.85
N LEU A 22 -4.60 5.73 -11.94
CA LEU A 22 -3.30 5.41 -11.33
C LEU A 22 -2.27 4.88 -12.34
N PHE A 23 -2.73 4.15 -13.36
CA PHE A 23 -1.87 3.54 -14.39
C PHE A 23 -1.72 4.41 -15.66
N ASP A 24 -2.33 5.60 -15.71
CA ASP A 24 -2.05 6.60 -16.74
C ASP A 24 -0.69 7.29 -16.52
N ASP A 25 -0.13 7.16 -15.31
CA ASP A 25 1.21 7.63 -14.96
C ASP A 25 2.33 6.92 -15.74
N GLU A 26 3.46 7.62 -15.88
CA GLU A 26 4.65 7.07 -16.51
C GLU A 26 5.17 5.82 -15.77
N MET A 27 5.41 4.76 -16.54
CA MET A 27 5.98 3.51 -16.04
C MET A 27 7.48 3.67 -15.80
N SER A 28 7.96 3.30 -14.61
CA SER A 28 9.37 3.38 -14.24
C SER A 28 9.83 2.08 -13.57
N LEU A 29 11.15 1.86 -13.52
CA LEU A 29 11.73 0.79 -12.71
C LEU A 29 11.67 1.20 -11.24
N ILE A 30 10.91 0.44 -10.45
CA ILE A 30 10.68 0.70 -9.03
C ILE A 30 11.22 -0.45 -8.16
N HIS A 31 11.39 -0.19 -6.87
CA HIS A 31 11.75 -1.19 -5.86
C HIS A 31 10.68 -2.28 -5.77
N GLY A 32 9.40 -1.89 -5.70
CA GLY A 32 8.25 -2.80 -5.66
C GLY A 32 7.98 -3.44 -4.30
N ASP A 33 8.79 -3.10 -3.29
CA ASP A 33 8.67 -3.55 -1.89
C ASP A 33 9.33 -2.54 -0.95
N PHE A 34 9.11 -1.25 -1.22
CA PHE A 34 9.76 -0.17 -0.49
C PHE A 34 9.07 0.07 0.86
N HIS A 35 9.72 -0.30 1.96
CA HIS A 35 9.27 -0.04 3.33
C HIS A 35 10.42 0.06 4.31
N HIS A 36 10.14 0.48 5.55
CA HIS A 36 11.13 0.78 6.60
C HIS A 36 12.08 -0.35 7.00
N PHE A 37 11.77 -1.61 6.71
CA PHE A 37 12.75 -2.70 6.94
C PHE A 37 13.72 -2.87 5.77
N ASN A 38 13.34 -2.38 4.59
CA ASN A 38 14.15 -2.35 3.38
C ASN A 38 14.88 -1.01 3.20
N VAL A 39 14.97 -0.20 4.27
CA VAL A 39 15.73 1.06 4.29
C VAL A 39 16.68 1.05 5.48
N LEU A 40 17.98 1.04 5.19
CA LEU A 40 19.03 1.00 6.20
C LEU A 40 19.78 2.33 6.32
N SER A 41 20.11 2.71 7.55
CA SER A 41 21.05 3.82 7.80
C SER A 41 22.49 3.32 7.64
N SER A 42 23.32 4.06 6.91
CA SER A 42 24.73 3.75 6.70
C SER A 42 25.58 5.01 6.77
N GLY A 43 26.91 4.85 6.80
CA GLY A 43 27.84 5.98 6.69
C GLY A 43 27.73 6.78 5.38
N ARG A 44 27.04 6.24 4.36
CA ARG A 44 26.76 6.94 3.08
C ARG A 44 25.35 7.56 3.03
N GLY A 45 24.60 7.51 4.13
CA GLY A 45 23.20 7.89 4.18
C GLY A 45 22.24 6.69 4.14
N TRP A 46 20.98 6.97 3.84
CA TRP A 46 19.91 5.97 3.76
C TRP A 46 20.00 5.16 2.48
N LEU A 47 19.97 3.84 2.58
CA LEU A 47 20.08 2.90 1.47
C LEU A 47 18.84 2.01 1.40
N ALA A 48 18.21 1.95 0.23
CA ALA A 48 17.19 0.95 -0.07
C ALA A 48 17.84 -0.40 -0.42
N ILE A 49 17.27 -1.49 0.07
CA ILE A 49 17.78 -2.86 -0.11
C ILE A 49 16.65 -3.84 -0.45
N ASP A 50 16.99 -5.00 -1.00
CA ASP A 50 16.03 -6.04 -1.43
C ASP A 50 14.97 -5.57 -2.45
N PRO A 51 15.35 -4.89 -3.56
CA PRO A 51 14.38 -4.53 -4.58
C PRO A 51 13.85 -5.77 -5.30
N LYS A 52 12.54 -5.81 -5.56
CA LYS A 52 11.94 -6.75 -6.51
C LYS A 52 12.21 -6.33 -7.96
N GLY A 53 12.38 -5.02 -8.20
CA GLY A 53 12.81 -4.47 -9.48
C GLY A 53 11.77 -4.62 -10.59
N VAL A 54 10.60 -4.01 -10.41
CA VAL A 54 9.46 -4.15 -11.33
C VAL A 54 9.18 -2.86 -12.09
N ILE A 55 8.59 -2.96 -13.29
CA ILE A 55 8.18 -1.80 -14.09
C ILE A 55 6.72 -1.46 -13.77
N ARG A 56 6.47 -0.34 -13.11
CA ARG A 56 5.15 0.14 -12.66
C ARG A 56 5.13 1.67 -12.54
N PRO A 57 3.96 2.30 -12.38
CA PRO A 57 3.93 3.70 -11.97
C PRO A 57 4.64 3.90 -10.63
N ALA A 58 5.38 5.00 -10.48
CA ALA A 58 6.18 5.27 -9.28
C ALA A 58 5.33 5.30 -7.98
N GLY A 59 4.06 5.70 -8.09
CA GLY A 59 3.13 5.74 -6.95
C GLY A 59 2.83 4.38 -6.32
N TYR A 60 3.12 3.27 -7.00
CA TYR A 60 2.95 1.93 -6.42
C TYR A 60 3.78 1.72 -5.15
N GLU A 61 4.91 2.42 -4.99
CA GLU A 61 5.77 2.35 -3.79
C GLU A 61 5.06 2.76 -2.49
N ILE A 62 3.96 3.51 -2.59
CA ILE A 62 3.13 3.88 -1.44
C ILE A 62 2.51 2.64 -0.79
N GLY A 63 2.16 1.63 -1.58
CA GLY A 63 1.49 0.42 -1.11
C GLY A 63 2.27 -0.33 -0.02
N PRO A 64 3.46 -0.88 -0.34
CA PRO A 64 4.28 -1.62 0.62
C PRO A 64 4.62 -0.81 1.87
N LEU A 65 4.90 0.50 1.71
CA LEU A 65 5.20 1.42 2.80
C LEU A 65 4.01 1.55 3.77
N MET A 66 2.80 1.62 3.24
CA MET A 66 1.59 1.89 4.03
C MET A 66 1.11 0.68 4.82
N ILE A 67 1.25 -0.54 4.26
CA ILE A 67 0.86 -1.77 4.97
C ILE A 67 1.89 -2.21 6.01
N ASN A 68 3.14 -1.77 5.93
CA ASN A 68 4.17 -2.16 6.90
C ASN A 68 4.25 -1.18 8.09
N PRO A 69 4.82 -1.54 9.26
CA PRO A 69 5.42 -2.84 9.59
C PRO A 69 4.34 -3.88 9.82
N TRP A 70 4.46 -5.01 9.12
CA TRP A 70 3.55 -6.14 9.26
C TRP A 70 3.37 -6.52 10.73
N GLY A 71 2.12 -6.78 11.16
CA GLY A 71 1.80 -7.32 12.49
C GLY A 71 2.02 -6.36 13.68
N SER A 72 2.76 -5.25 13.54
CA SER A 72 2.99 -4.31 14.65
C SER A 72 1.79 -3.40 14.95
N LEU A 73 0.68 -3.57 14.22
CA LEU A 73 -0.40 -2.60 14.11
C LEU A 73 -1.79 -3.18 14.48
N MET A 74 -1.84 -4.34 15.16
CA MET A 74 -3.10 -4.98 15.55
C MET A 74 -3.90 -4.24 16.64
N ASP A 75 -3.37 -3.16 17.24
CA ASP A 75 -4.18 -2.18 17.96
C ASP A 75 -4.76 -1.19 16.95
N GLY A 76 -6.01 -1.44 16.53
CA GLY A 76 -6.58 -0.75 15.40
C GLY A 76 -6.75 0.77 15.54
N SER A 77 -6.81 1.28 16.77
CA SER A 77 -6.83 2.72 17.03
C SER A 77 -5.50 3.38 16.67
N ARG A 78 -4.39 2.73 17.00
CA ARG A 78 -3.03 3.21 16.68
C ARG A 78 -2.73 3.11 15.20
N PHE A 79 -3.23 2.08 14.53
CA PHE A 79 -3.01 1.93 13.09
C PHE A 79 -3.72 3.03 12.28
N GLN A 80 -4.97 3.35 12.61
CA GLN A 80 -5.70 4.44 11.97
C GLN A 80 -4.99 5.79 12.14
N VAL A 81 -4.54 6.11 13.36
CA VAL A 81 -3.81 7.35 13.64
C VAL A 81 -2.49 7.41 12.86
N GLN A 82 -1.73 6.32 12.83
CA GLN A 82 -0.48 6.25 12.06
C GLN A 82 -0.71 6.36 10.57
N THR A 83 -1.76 5.73 10.05
CA THR A 83 -2.13 5.80 8.64
C THR A 83 -2.46 7.24 8.24
N LYS A 84 -3.30 7.95 9.02
CA LYS A 84 -3.59 9.37 8.79
C LYS A 84 -2.32 10.21 8.77
N ARG A 85 -1.45 10.03 9.77
CA ARG A 85 -0.16 10.72 9.84
C ARG A 85 0.73 10.43 8.63
N ARG A 86 0.78 9.19 8.15
CA ARG A 86 1.55 8.84 6.94
C ARG A 86 0.99 9.49 5.69
N VAL A 87 -0.35 9.49 5.53
CA VAL A 87 -1.01 10.22 4.44
C VAL A 87 -0.66 11.70 4.50
N ASP A 88 -0.67 12.33 5.68
CA ASP A 88 -0.28 13.74 5.85
C ASP A 88 1.15 14.01 5.38
N ILE A 89 2.09 13.17 5.83
CA ILE A 89 3.51 13.27 5.47
C ILE A 89 3.70 13.07 3.96
N LEU A 90 3.08 12.04 3.38
CA LEU A 90 3.20 11.74 1.96
C LEU A 90 2.59 12.85 1.11
N ARG A 91 1.44 13.39 1.51
CA ARG A 91 0.81 14.55 0.88
C ARG A 91 1.75 15.75 0.89
N GLU A 92 2.34 16.07 2.04
CA GLU A 92 3.28 17.20 2.18
C GLU A 92 4.53 17.01 1.31
N ARG A 93 5.08 15.79 1.28
CA ARG A 93 6.35 15.48 0.59
C ARG A 93 6.21 15.29 -0.92
N LEU A 94 5.07 14.77 -1.37
CA LEU A 94 4.83 14.46 -2.79
C LEU A 94 3.95 15.52 -3.48
N GLY A 95 3.26 16.38 -2.70
CA GLY A 95 2.30 17.34 -3.24
C GLY A 95 1.03 16.70 -3.81
N TRP A 96 0.78 15.42 -3.51
CA TRP A 96 -0.37 14.68 -4.04
C TRP A 96 -1.62 14.86 -3.18
N GLU A 97 -2.78 14.74 -3.81
CA GLU A 97 -4.04 14.64 -3.09
C GLU A 97 -4.10 13.39 -2.21
N ARG A 98 -4.76 13.51 -1.05
CA ARG A 98 -4.90 12.41 -0.08
C ARG A 98 -5.51 11.17 -0.73
N GLU A 99 -6.54 11.37 -1.56
CA GLU A 99 -7.26 10.26 -2.19
C GLU A 99 -6.33 9.44 -3.09
N ARG A 100 -5.42 10.07 -3.84
CA ARG A 100 -4.45 9.36 -4.68
C ARG A 100 -3.51 8.47 -3.86
N ILE A 101 -3.05 8.97 -2.70
CA ILE A 101 -2.21 8.20 -1.77
C ILE A 101 -3.00 7.00 -1.21
N ILE A 102 -4.26 7.23 -0.83
CA ILE A 102 -5.15 6.20 -0.30
C ILE A 102 -5.46 5.14 -1.37
N GLN A 103 -5.68 5.53 -2.63
CA GLN A 103 -5.95 4.62 -3.73
C GLN A 103 -4.76 3.67 -3.98
N TRP A 104 -3.52 4.18 -3.99
CA TRP A 104 -2.34 3.32 -4.09
C TRP A 104 -2.20 2.36 -2.89
N ALA A 105 -2.40 2.86 -1.68
CA ALA A 105 -2.36 2.05 -0.47
C ALA A 105 -3.44 0.95 -0.47
N LEU A 106 -4.67 1.30 -0.88
CA LEU A 106 -5.81 0.40 -0.97
C LEU A 106 -5.59 -0.68 -2.03
N ALA A 107 -5.12 -0.31 -3.23
CA ALA A 107 -4.84 -1.25 -4.30
C ALA A 107 -3.81 -2.30 -3.87
N HIS A 108 -2.74 -1.88 -3.20
CA HIS A 108 -1.73 -2.81 -2.71
C HIS A 108 -2.23 -3.68 -1.54
N ALA A 109 -3.02 -3.13 -0.62
CA ALA A 109 -3.59 -3.92 0.48
C ALA A 109 -4.55 -5.02 -0.02
N VAL A 110 -5.36 -4.72 -1.03
CA VAL A 110 -6.22 -5.71 -1.70
C VAL A 110 -5.37 -6.76 -2.42
N LEU A 111 -4.31 -6.35 -3.13
CA LEU A 111 -3.40 -7.27 -3.79
C LEU A 111 -2.67 -8.20 -2.79
N SER A 112 -2.20 -7.67 -1.67
CA SER A 112 -1.55 -8.44 -0.60
C SER A 112 -2.51 -9.47 -0.01
N ALA A 113 -3.74 -9.08 0.33
CA ALA A 113 -4.76 -10.02 0.79
C ALA A 113 -5.08 -11.10 -0.25
N TRP A 114 -5.11 -10.73 -1.53
CA TRP A 114 -5.33 -11.70 -2.62
C TRP A 114 -4.21 -12.72 -2.74
N TRP A 115 -2.96 -12.25 -2.66
CA TRP A 115 -1.77 -13.08 -2.80
C TRP A 115 -1.65 -14.11 -1.68
N ASP A 116 -2.00 -13.71 -0.47
CA ASP A 116 -1.88 -14.54 0.74
C ASP A 116 -3.04 -15.51 0.91
N TYR A 117 -4.19 -15.26 0.25
CA TYR A 117 -5.35 -16.13 0.34
C TYR A 117 -5.14 -17.46 -0.41
N PRO A 118 -5.58 -18.60 0.14
CA PRO A 118 -6.18 -18.82 1.47
C PRO A 118 -5.17 -19.25 2.54
N ASN A 119 -3.86 -19.19 2.27
CA ASN A 119 -2.86 -20.00 2.97
C ASN A 119 -2.01 -19.21 3.99
N LEU A 120 -1.96 -17.89 3.88
CA LEU A 120 -1.16 -16.99 4.71
C LEU A 120 -2.07 -15.99 5.45
N ASP A 121 -1.50 -14.96 6.08
CA ASP A 121 -2.19 -13.95 6.89
C ASP A 121 -2.92 -12.90 6.02
N TRP A 122 -3.80 -13.37 5.12
CA TRP A 122 -4.55 -12.54 4.17
C TRP A 122 -5.53 -11.59 4.88
N GLU A 123 -5.98 -11.92 6.09
CA GLU A 123 -6.82 -11.04 6.90
C GLU A 123 -6.11 -9.71 7.21
N TYR A 124 -4.77 -9.70 7.31
CA TYR A 124 -4.01 -8.48 7.55
C TYR A 124 -4.15 -7.48 6.39
N GLY A 125 -3.92 -7.92 5.14
CA GLY A 125 -4.11 -7.08 3.97
C GLY A 125 -5.55 -6.56 3.86
N LEU A 126 -6.54 -7.42 4.15
CA LEU A 126 -7.94 -7.02 4.14
C LEU A 126 -8.27 -6.00 5.25
N TYR A 127 -7.69 -6.17 6.43
CA TYR A 127 -7.80 -5.21 7.53
C TYR A 127 -7.22 -3.85 7.14
N CYS A 128 -6.03 -3.82 6.55
CA CYS A 128 -5.43 -2.60 6.03
C CYS A 128 -6.33 -1.92 4.99
N ALA A 129 -6.86 -2.69 4.03
CA ALA A 129 -7.76 -2.17 3.00
C ALA A 129 -9.01 -1.50 3.60
N ARG A 130 -9.62 -2.10 4.63
CA ARG A 130 -10.76 -1.51 5.35
C ARG A 130 -10.39 -0.19 6.04
N VAL A 131 -9.23 -0.16 6.69
CA VAL A 131 -8.75 1.06 7.36
C VAL A 131 -8.47 2.17 6.36
N PHE A 132 -7.78 1.88 5.26
CA PHE A 132 -7.51 2.85 4.20
C PHE A 132 -8.80 3.39 3.58
N SER A 133 -9.77 2.50 3.32
CA SER A 133 -11.04 2.91 2.75
C SER A 133 -11.85 3.85 3.67
N GLY A 134 -11.72 3.67 4.99
CA GLY A 134 -12.43 4.47 5.99
C GLY A 134 -11.78 5.81 6.37
N ILE A 135 -10.61 6.14 5.82
CA ILE A 135 -9.95 7.43 6.08
C ILE A 135 -10.48 8.47 5.11
N LYS A 136 -10.89 9.62 5.67
CA LYS A 136 -11.27 10.84 4.95
C LYS A 136 -10.08 11.79 4.89
#